data_AF-A0A5B0QC88-F1
#
_entry.id   AF-A0A5B0QC88-F1
#
_cell.length_a   1.000
_cell.length_b   1.000
_cell.length_c   1.000
_cell.angle_alpha   90.00
_cell.angle_beta   90.00
_cell.angle_gamma   90.00
#
_symmetry.space_group_name_H-M   'P 1'
#
loop_
_entity.id
_entity.type
_entity.pdbx_description
1 polymer ?
#
loop_
_entity_poly.entity_id
_entity_poly.type
_entity_poly.pdbx_seq_one_letter_code
_entity_poly.pdbx_strand_id
1 'polypeptide(L)'
;MSQESFHQLLDLIKGNPVFHNNSNVPQRPVRDQLMVTLRRMGMSGNGSSIGVLARFFRISEGTVILYCSRVVEAILALESAYVVWPNHEARKAIAANIADSTGFKRFVRLGKPGRL
;
A
#
# COMPACT_ATOMS: atom_id res chain seq x y z
N MET A 1 -9.30 2.81 7.90
CA MET A 1 -9.58 2.86 6.45
C MET A 1 -11.08 2.80 6.27
N SER A 2 -11.67 3.72 5.50
CA SER A 2 -13.11 3.68 5.20
C SER A 2 -13.40 2.55 4.21
N GLN A 3 -14.66 2.13 4.13
CA GLN A 3 -15.10 1.12 3.17
C GLN A 3 -14.89 1.59 1.73
N GLU A 4 -15.17 2.86 1.43
CA GLU A 4 -15.01 3.42 0.09
C GLU A 4 -13.55 3.36 -0.40
N SER A 5 -12.60 3.82 0.42
CA SER A 5 -11.18 3.75 0.08
C SER A 5 -10.69 2.30 -0.11
N PHE A 6 -11.33 1.34 0.57
CA PHE A 6 -11.05 -0.09 0.36
C PHE A 6 -11.46 -0.56 -1.03
N HIS A 7 -12.65 -0.21 -1.48
CA HIS A 7 -13.10 -0.59 -2.81
C HIS A 7 -12.28 0.13 -3.90
N GLN A 8 -11.98 1.41 -3.72
CA GLN A 8 -11.12 2.15 -4.64
C GLN A 8 -9.73 1.49 -4.79
N LEU A 9 -9.07 1.17 -3.68
CA LEU A 9 -7.77 0.51 -3.73
C LEU A 9 -7.86 -0.89 -4.37
N LEU A 10 -8.89 -1.66 -4.02
CA LEU A 10 -9.12 -2.98 -4.60
C LEU A 10 -9.29 -2.90 -6.13
N ASP A 11 -10.04 -1.92 -6.62
CA ASP A 11 -10.25 -1.72 -8.06
C ASP A 11 -8.96 -1.32 -8.79
N LEU A 12 -8.07 -0.57 -8.13
CA LEU A 12 -6.76 -0.22 -8.69
C LEU A 12 -5.82 -1.42 -8.81
N ILE A 13 -5.82 -2.33 -7.81
CA ILE A 13 -4.83 -3.42 -7.75
C ILE A 13 -5.32 -4.75 -8.34
N LYS A 14 -6.63 -4.98 -8.46
CA LYS A 14 -7.18 -6.30 -8.85
C LYS A 14 -6.67 -6.83 -10.19
N GLY A 15 -6.30 -5.95 -11.12
CA GLY A 15 -5.77 -6.32 -12.43
C GLY A 15 -4.28 -6.66 -12.44
N ASN A 16 -3.58 -6.55 -11.31
CA ASN A 16 -2.13 -6.75 -11.28
C ASN A 16 -1.77 -8.24 -11.52
N PRO A 17 -0.75 -8.53 -12.36
CA PRO A 17 -0.33 -9.91 -12.64
C PRO A 17 0.14 -10.69 -11.40
N VAL A 18 0.58 -10.01 -10.32
CA VAL A 18 1.01 -10.65 -9.06
C VAL A 18 -0.11 -11.49 -8.40
N PHE A 19 -1.37 -11.20 -8.71
CA PHE A 19 -2.54 -11.95 -8.22
C PHE A 19 -2.94 -13.11 -9.15
N HIS A 20 -2.29 -13.25 -10.30
CA HIS A 20 -2.58 -14.29 -11.28
C HIS A 20 -1.43 -15.32 -11.29
N ASN A 21 -1.79 -16.59 -11.43
CA ASN A 21 -0.85 -17.70 -11.58
C ASN A 21 -1.29 -18.48 -12.81
N ASN A 22 -0.34 -18.97 -13.60
CA ASN A 22 -0.57 -19.89 -14.71
C ASN A 22 -0.93 -21.31 -14.21
N SER A 23 -1.85 -21.40 -13.26
CA SER A 23 -2.29 -22.66 -12.66
C SER A 23 -3.79 -22.84 -12.85
N ASN A 24 -4.21 -24.09 -12.98
CA ASN A 24 -5.62 -24.48 -13.00
C ASN A 24 -6.29 -24.42 -11.62
N VAL A 25 -5.56 -24.07 -10.55
CA VAL A 25 -6.11 -23.94 -9.21
C VAL A 25 -6.61 -22.51 -9.00
N PRO A 26 -7.89 -22.30 -8.62
CA PRO A 26 -8.41 -20.97 -8.37
C PRO A 26 -7.65 -20.32 -7.21
N GLN A 27 -7.06 -19.15 -7.47
CA GLN A 27 -6.46 -18.33 -6.43
C GLN A 27 -7.53 -17.70 -5.53
N ARG A 28 -7.18 -17.43 -4.27
CA ARG A 28 -8.07 -16.67 -3.40
C ARG A 28 -8.29 -15.24 -3.92
N PRO A 29 -9.51 -14.68 -3.76
CA PRO A 29 -9.83 -13.34 -4.21
C PRO A 29 -8.82 -12.29 -3.71
N VAL A 30 -8.49 -11.31 -4.57
CA VAL A 30 -7.60 -10.18 -4.23
C VAL A 30 -8.11 -9.42 -2.99
N ARG A 31 -9.44 -9.33 -2.85
CA ARG A 31 -10.11 -8.73 -1.69
C ARG A 31 -9.66 -9.33 -0.36
N ASP A 32 -9.51 -10.65 -0.29
CA ASP A 32 -9.14 -11.35 0.94
C ASP A 32 -7.65 -11.14 1.24
N GLN A 33 -6.81 -11.16 0.21
CA GLN A 33 -5.38 -10.88 0.33
C GLN A 33 -5.15 -9.44 0.84
N LEU A 34 -5.91 -8.48 0.30
CA LEU A 34 -5.89 -7.08 0.72
C LEU A 34 -6.37 -6.92 2.17
N MET A 35 -7.46 -7.60 2.55
CA MET A 35 -7.99 -7.56 3.92
C MET A 35 -6.97 -8.06 4.95
N VAL A 36 -6.33 -9.20 4.69
CA VAL A 36 -5.29 -9.76 5.58
C VAL A 36 -4.13 -8.77 5.73
N THR A 37 -3.69 -8.19 4.61
CA THR A 37 -2.56 -7.25 4.60
C THR A 37 -2.88 -5.98 5.38
N LEU A 38 -4.05 -5.38 5.16
CA LEU A 38 -4.48 -4.19 5.88
C LEU A 38 -4.70 -4.47 7.36
N ARG A 39 -5.23 -5.64 7.72
CA ARG A 39 -5.36 -6.05 9.12
C ARG A 39 -3.99 -6.12 9.78
N ARG A 40 -2.97 -6.66 9.11
CA ARG A 40 -1.59 -6.70 9.62
C ARG A 40 -1.01 -5.30 9.82
N MET A 41 -1.17 -4.41 8.83
CA MET A 41 -0.62 -3.05 8.87
C MET A 41 -1.37 -2.13 9.85
N GLY A 42 -2.65 -2.40 10.10
CA GLY A 42 -3.48 -1.64 11.03
C GLY A 42 -3.38 -2.08 12.49
N MET A 43 -2.67 -3.17 12.79
CA MET A 43 -2.45 -3.65 14.15
C MET A 43 -1.06 -3.26 14.65
N SER A 44 -0.96 -2.89 15.92
CA SER A 44 0.31 -2.57 16.59
C SER A 44 0.66 -3.61 17.66
N GLY A 45 1.95 -3.72 17.97
CA GLY A 45 2.48 -4.66 18.97
C GLY A 45 2.24 -6.14 18.61
N ASN A 46 1.95 -6.97 19.59
CA ASN A 46 1.81 -8.43 19.40
C ASN A 46 0.63 -8.83 18.49
N GLY A 47 -0.31 -7.91 18.27
CA GLY A 47 -1.45 -8.11 17.39
C GLY A 47 -1.09 -8.23 15.90
N SER A 48 0.04 -7.66 15.47
CA SER A 48 0.51 -7.76 14.08
C SER A 48 1.34 -9.01 13.80
N SER A 49 1.47 -9.92 14.78
CA SER A 49 2.23 -11.15 14.61
C SER A 49 1.58 -12.06 13.57
N ILE A 50 2.42 -12.68 12.74
CA ILE A 50 1.98 -13.53 11.64
C ILE A 50 1.16 -14.72 12.16
N GLY A 51 1.59 -15.33 13.27
CA GLY A 51 0.87 -16.45 13.89
C GLY A 51 -0.48 -16.08 14.50
N VAL A 52 -0.69 -14.83 14.95
CA VAL A 52 -2.03 -14.36 15.38
C VAL A 52 -2.94 -14.19 14.17
N LEU A 53 -2.45 -13.60 13.09
CA LEU A 53 -3.23 -13.43 11.86
C LEU A 53 -3.56 -14.76 11.18
N ALA A 54 -2.60 -15.68 11.14
CA ALA A 54 -2.79 -17.04 10.62
C ALA A 54 -3.92 -17.77 11.34
N ARG A 55 -3.92 -17.71 12.68
CA ARG A 55 -5.00 -18.28 13.51
C ARG A 55 -6.34 -17.57 13.29
N PHE A 56 -6.34 -16.24 13.24
CA PHE A 56 -7.55 -15.44 13.05
C PHE A 56 -8.23 -15.71 11.71
N PHE A 57 -7.46 -15.73 10.61
CA PHE A 57 -7.96 -15.96 9.25
C PHE A 57 -8.01 -17.45 8.87
N ARG A 58 -7.62 -18.36 9.77
CA ARG A 58 -7.56 -19.81 9.55
C ARG A 58 -6.77 -20.18 8.28
N ILE A 59 -5.59 -19.58 8.15
CA ILE A 59 -4.63 -19.80 7.06
C ILE A 59 -3.25 -20.14 7.59
N SER A 60 -2.38 -20.67 6.74
CA SER A 60 -0.98 -20.86 7.09
C SER A 60 -0.24 -19.53 7.22
N GLU A 61 0.78 -19.48 8.07
CA GLU A 61 1.64 -18.30 8.23
C GLU A 61 2.31 -17.88 6.92
N GLY A 62 2.75 -18.85 6.11
CA GLY A 62 3.28 -18.60 4.78
C GLY A 62 2.28 -17.91 3.85
N THR A 63 0.98 -18.22 3.99
CA THR A 63 -0.08 -17.55 3.21
C THR A 63 -0.24 -16.08 3.62
N VAL A 64 -0.13 -15.77 4.92
CA VAL A 64 -0.16 -14.38 5.41
C VAL A 64 1.01 -13.58 4.81
N ILE A 65 2.21 -14.16 4.82
CA ILE A 65 3.41 -13.52 4.24
C ILE A 65 3.22 -13.30 2.75
N LEU A 66 2.75 -14.32 2.03
CA LEU A 66 2.50 -14.26 0.60
C LEU A 66 1.50 -13.15 0.24
N TYR A 67 0.37 -13.07 0.96
CA TYR A 67 -0.64 -12.02 0.71
C TYR A 67 -0.07 -10.62 0.94
N CYS A 68 0.70 -10.45 2.01
CA CYS A 68 1.35 -9.16 2.28
C CYS A 68 2.32 -8.78 1.16
N SER A 69 3.15 -9.72 0.70
CA SER A 69 4.13 -9.48 -0.37
C SER A 69 3.43 -9.04 -1.65
N ARG A 70 2.40 -9.79 -2.08
CA ARG A 70 1.66 -9.51 -3.32
C ARG A 70 0.95 -8.16 -3.28
N VAL A 71 0.30 -7.85 -2.16
CA VAL A 71 -0.42 -6.58 -2.01
C VAL A 71 0.56 -5.40 -2.00
N VAL A 72 1.70 -5.51 -1.30
CA VAL A 72 2.73 -4.48 -1.31
C VAL A 72 3.30 -4.28 -2.71
N GLU A 73 3.61 -5.35 -3.43
CA GLU A 73 4.10 -5.29 -4.80
C GLU A 73 3.07 -4.62 -5.74
N ALA A 74 1.79 -4.96 -5.62
CA ALA A 74 0.74 -4.34 -6.40
C ALA A 74 0.56 -2.84 -6.10
N ILE A 75 0.73 -2.44 -4.83
CA ILE A 75 0.71 -1.01 -4.44
C ILE A 75 1.94 -0.28 -4.98
N LEU A 76 3.13 -0.89 -4.90
CA LEU A 76 4.36 -0.31 -5.45
C LEU A 76 4.30 -0.18 -6.97
N ALA A 77 3.59 -1.07 -7.67
CA ALA A 77 3.36 -0.92 -9.11
C ALA A 77 2.57 0.35 -9.47
N LEU A 78 1.81 0.93 -8.53
CA LEU A 78 1.12 2.22 -8.72
C LEU A 78 2.05 3.43 -8.54
N GLU A 79 3.28 3.24 -8.06
CA GLU A 79 4.24 4.32 -7.78
C GLU A 79 4.45 5.21 -9.01
N SER A 80 4.59 4.62 -10.20
CA SER A 80 4.79 5.36 -11.45
C SER A 80 3.64 6.30 -11.80
N ALA A 81 2.41 5.97 -11.41
CA ALA A 81 1.22 6.75 -11.72
C ALA A 81 0.97 7.88 -10.69
N TYR A 82 1.33 7.67 -9.43
CA TYR A 82 0.97 8.58 -8.33
C TYR A 82 2.16 9.28 -7.67
N VAL A 83 3.37 8.75 -7.82
CA VAL A 83 4.58 9.28 -7.18
C VAL A 83 5.45 9.95 -8.24
N VAL A 84 5.15 11.22 -8.49
CA VAL A 84 6.01 12.11 -9.27
C VAL A 84 6.86 12.91 -8.30
N TRP A 85 8.18 12.96 -8.54
CA TRP A 85 9.03 13.87 -7.79
C TRP A 85 8.85 15.30 -8.34
N PRO A 86 8.27 16.24 -7.57
CA PRO A 86 8.00 17.57 -8.08
C PRO A 86 9.29 18.33 -8.37
N ASN A 87 9.33 19.04 -9.50
CA ASN A 87 10.43 19.95 -9.85
C ASN A 87 10.45 21.19 -8.93
N HIS A 88 11.50 22.01 -8.96
CA HIS A 88 11.67 23.14 -8.04
C HIS A 88 10.45 24.09 -7.97
N GLU A 89 9.85 24.39 -9.11
CA GLU A 89 8.65 25.23 -9.19
C GLU A 89 7.40 24.52 -8.62
N ALA A 90 7.19 23.25 -8.99
CA ALA A 90 6.09 22.44 -8.44
C ALA A 90 6.22 22.27 -6.91
N ARG A 91 7.46 22.16 -6.39
CA ARG A 91 7.72 22.14 -4.94
C ARG A 91 7.32 23.45 -4.28
N LYS A 92 7.61 24.59 -4.91
CA LYS A 92 7.22 25.92 -4.40
C LYS A 92 5.69 26.09 -4.40
N ALA A 93 5.01 25.62 -5.44
CA ALA A 93 3.55 25.64 -5.51
C ALA A 93 2.89 24.73 -4.47
N ILE A 94 3.40 23.51 -4.28
CA ILE A 94 2.93 22.57 -3.24
C ILE A 94 3.18 23.17 -1.85
N ALA A 95 4.36 23.73 -1.58
CA ALA A 95 4.68 24.36 -0.30
C ALA A 95 3.78 25.58 -0.01
N ALA A 96 3.45 26.39 -1.03
CA ALA A 96 2.49 27.49 -0.90
C ALA A 96 1.08 26.98 -0.56
N ASN A 97 0.56 26.00 -1.31
CA ASN A 97 -0.75 25.39 -1.06
C ASN A 97 -0.84 24.75 0.34
N ILE A 98 0.23 24.10 0.80
CA ILE A 98 0.29 23.51 2.15
C ILE A 98 0.33 24.61 3.21
N ALA A 99 1.11 25.67 2.99
CA ALA A 99 1.19 26.81 3.92
C ALA A 99 -0.17 27.49 4.09
N ASP A 100 -0.93 27.64 3.01
CA ASP A 100 -2.26 28.28 3.02
C ASP A 100 -3.33 27.40 3.66
N SER A 101 -3.28 26.07 3.43
CA SER A 101 -4.29 25.14 3.95
C SER A 101 -4.04 24.66 5.38
N THR A 102 -2.77 24.61 5.83
CA THR A 102 -2.40 24.02 7.13
C THR A 102 -1.68 24.99 8.08
N GLY A 103 -1.30 26.19 7.61
CA GLY A 103 -0.55 27.17 8.38
C GLY A 103 0.96 26.88 8.51
N PHE A 104 1.45 25.74 8.01
CA PHE A 104 2.86 25.37 8.08
C PHE A 104 3.68 25.92 6.89
N LYS A 105 4.29 27.09 7.07
CA LYS A 105 5.00 27.87 6.04
C LYS A 105 6.30 27.28 5.46
N ARG A 106 6.84 26.19 6.00
CA ARG A 106 8.14 25.61 5.60
C ARG A 106 8.16 24.08 5.58
N PHE A 107 7.20 23.47 4.88
CA PHE A 107 7.26 22.03 4.64
C PHE A 107 8.34 21.71 3.60
N VAL A 108 9.54 21.32 4.04
CA VAL A 108 10.65 20.88 3.17
C VAL A 108 10.79 19.37 3.33
N ARG A 109 10.40 18.59 2.32
CA ARG A 109 10.66 17.14 2.29
C ARG A 109 12.07 16.89 1.77
N LEU A 110 12.81 16.00 2.43
CA LEU A 110 14.18 15.59 2.09
C LEU A 110 14.32 15.24 0.61
N GLY A 111 15.29 15.86 -0.06
CA GLY A 111 15.63 15.61 -1.47
C GLY A 111 15.99 14.15 -1.72
N LYS A 112 15.69 13.63 -2.92
CA LYS A 112 16.24 12.33 -3.35
C LYS A 112 17.76 12.36 -3.14
N PRO A 113 18.37 11.40 -2.41
CA PRO A 113 19.81 11.25 -2.46
C PRO A 113 20.16 10.94 -3.92
N GLY A 114 21.01 11.79 -4.51
CA GLY A 114 21.59 11.49 -5.81
C GLY A 114 22.26 10.13 -5.72
N ARG A 115 21.93 9.22 -6.65
CA ARG A 115 22.81 8.08 -6.90
C ARG A 115 24.11 8.65 -7.45
N LEU A 116 25.15 8.64 -6.61
CA LEU A 116 26.54 8.55 -7.07
C LEU A 116 26.78 7.13 -7.59
#